data_AF-A0A517TL08-F1
#
_entry.id   AF-A0A517TL08-F1
#
_cell.length_a   1.000
_cell.length_b   1.000
_cell.length_c   1.000
_cell.angle_alpha   90.00
_cell.angle_beta   90.00
_cell.angle_gamma   90.00
#
_symmetry.space_group_name_H-M   'P 1'
#
loop_
_entity.id
_entity.type
_entity.pdbx_description
1 polymer ?
#
loop_
_entity_poly.entity_id
_entity_poly.type
_entity_poly.pdbx_seq_one_letter_code
_entity_poly.pdbx_strand_id
1 'polypeptide(L)'
;MGSASRHSGVTLIEVAVSTALVGFVLVAALETLGGAMRMTRQTRDGVDANTLAETLMAEVIALPYSDPEGAASALGLEADEVVSSSDRSTYDDVDDFHGWLQSPPEDRDGTPIPGYTGWSRKVEISYLHAEPVGSKLGASTRDLGLKQVRITVVNPQGAPTELFAIRGPYGPNEAPAPFDATRVTAFRAEVSVGGGATVRKSVALKNLAEAP
;
A
#
# COMPACT_ATOMS: atom_id res chain seq x y z
N MET A 1 -48.94 -9.51 -61.56
CA MET A 1 -49.16 -10.10 -60.22
C MET A 1 -48.28 -9.36 -59.23
N GLY A 2 -48.82 -8.36 -58.54
CA GLY A 2 -48.12 -7.65 -57.47
C GLY A 2 -48.95 -7.80 -56.20
N SER A 3 -48.47 -8.61 -55.25
CA SER A 3 -49.08 -8.70 -53.93
C SER A 3 -48.84 -7.38 -53.19
N ALA A 4 -49.89 -6.63 -52.90
CA ALA A 4 -49.81 -5.43 -52.10
C ALA A 4 -49.59 -5.84 -50.63
N SER A 5 -48.43 -5.50 -50.07
CA SER A 5 -48.14 -5.67 -48.65
C SER A 5 -49.09 -4.81 -47.81
N ARG A 6 -49.93 -5.45 -47.00
CA ARG A 6 -50.74 -4.75 -45.99
C ARG A 6 -49.80 -4.19 -44.92
N HIS A 7 -49.67 -2.87 -44.86
CA HIS A 7 -49.01 -2.20 -43.75
C HIS A 7 -49.95 -2.23 -42.54
N SER A 8 -49.60 -3.02 -41.52
CA SER A 8 -50.24 -2.97 -40.21
C SER A 8 -49.70 -1.77 -39.43
N GLY A 9 -50.55 -0.77 -39.17
CA GLY A 9 -50.23 0.36 -38.30
C GLY A 9 -50.15 -0.04 -36.83
N VAL A 10 -49.29 0.63 -36.07
CA VAL A 10 -49.12 0.45 -34.62
C VAL A 10 -50.23 1.21 -33.89
N THR A 11 -50.81 0.63 -32.83
CA THR A 11 -51.90 1.31 -32.10
C THR A 11 -51.36 2.35 -31.11
N LEU A 12 -52.15 3.39 -30.79
CA LEU A 12 -51.73 4.42 -29.84
C LEU A 12 -51.46 3.85 -28.43
N ILE A 13 -52.22 2.83 -28.02
CA ILE A 13 -52.00 2.11 -26.76
C ILE A 13 -50.69 1.31 -26.79
N GLU A 14 -50.34 0.70 -27.92
CA GLU A 14 -49.07 -0.02 -28.09
C GLU A 14 -47.88 0.93 -28.02
N VAL A 15 -47.94 2.10 -28.67
CA VAL A 15 -46.91 3.15 -28.54
C VAL A 15 -46.79 3.65 -27.08
N ALA A 16 -47.91 3.87 -26.39
CA ALA A 16 -47.91 4.29 -25.00
C ALA A 16 -47.28 3.24 -24.07
N VAL A 17 -47.62 1.95 -24.25
CA VAL A 17 -47.03 0.85 -23.48
C VAL A 17 -45.54 0.69 -23.81
N SER A 18 -45.15 0.73 -25.08
CA SER A 18 -43.74 0.63 -25.48
C SER A 18 -42.89 1.76 -24.90
N THR A 19 -43.37 3.00 -24.95
CA THR A 19 -42.64 4.14 -24.38
C THR A 19 -42.53 4.04 -22.86
N ALA A 20 -43.58 3.58 -22.16
CA ALA A 20 -43.51 3.31 -20.72
C ALA A 20 -42.47 2.23 -20.39
N LEU A 21 -42.47 1.11 -21.13
CA LEU A 21 -41.50 0.03 -20.94
C LEU A 21 -40.06 0.47 -21.19
N VAL A 22 -39.81 1.23 -22.27
CA VAL A 22 -38.49 1.79 -22.55
C VAL A 22 -38.06 2.74 -21.42
N GLY A 23 -38.98 3.53 -20.88
CA GLY A 23 -38.73 4.38 -19.71
C GLY A 23 -38.24 3.58 -18.50
N PHE A 24 -38.93 2.48 -18.15
CA PHE A 24 -38.53 1.62 -17.04
C PHE A 24 -37.16 0.98 -17.25
N VAL A 25 -36.90 0.45 -18.46
CA VAL A 25 -35.61 -0.15 -18.81
C VAL A 25 -34.48 0.88 -18.74
N LEU A 26 -34.72 2.12 -19.20
CA LEU A 26 -33.73 3.18 -19.17
C LEU A 26 -33.34 3.56 -17.72
N VAL A 27 -34.31 3.65 -16.82
CA VAL A 27 -34.03 3.93 -15.39
C VAL A 27 -33.17 2.83 -14.78
N ALA A 28 -33.54 1.56 -14.98
CA ALA A 28 -32.74 0.43 -14.49
C ALA A 28 -31.32 0.41 -15.10
N ALA A 29 -31.17 0.77 -16.38
CA ALA A 29 -29.87 0.87 -17.04
C ALA A 29 -28.99 1.98 -16.45
N LEU A 30 -29.57 3.13 -16.08
CA LEU A 30 -28.82 4.23 -15.46
C LEU A 30 -28.38 3.90 -14.04
N GLU A 31 -29.22 3.20 -13.27
CA GLU A 31 -28.85 2.73 -11.92
C GLU A 31 -27.69 1.73 -11.94
N THR A 32 -27.76 0.77 -12.87
CA THR A 32 -26.70 -0.23 -13.05
C THR A 32 -25.40 0.40 -13.53
N LEU A 33 -25.45 1.34 -14.47
CA LEU A 33 -24.28 2.11 -14.92
C LEU A 33 -23.67 2.94 -13.79
N GLY A 34 -24.50 3.64 -13.02
CA GLY A 34 -24.05 4.40 -11.84
C GLY A 34 -23.40 3.49 -10.79
N GLY A 35 -23.95 2.29 -10.58
CA GLY A 35 -23.36 1.26 -9.72
C GLY A 35 -21.99 0.79 -10.23
N ALA A 36 -21.88 0.49 -11.52
CA ALA A 36 -20.63 0.05 -12.14
C ALA A 36 -19.52 1.11 -12.01
N MET A 37 -19.83 2.38 -12.28
CA MET A 37 -18.86 3.48 -12.14
C MET A 37 -18.37 3.65 -10.70
N ARG A 38 -19.25 3.50 -9.69
CA ARG A 38 -18.85 3.54 -8.28
C ARG A 38 -17.94 2.37 -7.92
N MET A 39 -18.28 1.17 -8.39
CA MET A 39 -17.45 -0.02 -8.17
C MET A 39 -16.05 0.15 -8.75
N THR A 40 -15.93 0.65 -9.99
CA THR A 40 -14.62 0.89 -10.61
C THR A 40 -13.76 1.87 -9.80
N ARG A 41 -14.36 2.95 -9.27
CA ARG A 41 -13.64 3.90 -8.42
C ARG A 41 -13.18 3.26 -7.12
N GLN A 42 -14.05 2.51 -6.44
CA GLN A 42 -13.69 1.79 -5.21
C GLN A 42 -12.59 0.75 -5.43
N THR A 43 -12.65 0.00 -6.54
CA THR A 43 -11.58 -0.96 -6.89
C THR A 43 -10.27 -0.25 -7.17
N ARG A 44 -10.29 0.87 -7.89
CA ARG A 44 -9.09 1.67 -8.14
C ARG A 44 -8.49 2.18 -6.84
N ASP A 45 -9.30 2.79 -5.98
CA ASP A 45 -8.86 3.30 -4.68
C ASP A 45 -8.30 2.15 -3.82
N GLY A 46 -8.89 0.96 -3.86
CA GLY A 46 -8.37 -0.22 -3.15
C GLY A 46 -6.99 -0.69 -3.65
N VAL A 47 -6.77 -0.66 -4.97
CA VAL A 47 -5.46 -0.99 -5.56
C VAL A 47 -4.42 0.06 -5.18
N ASP A 48 -4.78 1.34 -5.32
CA ASP A 48 -3.92 2.48 -4.97
C ASP A 48 -3.54 2.45 -3.48
N ALA A 49 -4.50 2.19 -2.58
CA ALA A 49 -4.27 2.04 -1.15
C ALA A 49 -3.28 0.92 -0.84
N ASN A 50 -3.46 -0.24 -1.47
CA ASN A 50 -2.61 -1.40 -1.25
C ASN A 50 -1.18 -1.14 -1.77
N THR A 51 -1.02 -0.59 -2.97
CA THR A 51 0.30 -0.25 -3.52
C THR A 51 1.06 0.74 -2.63
N LEU A 52 0.38 1.76 -2.09
CA LEU A 52 0.97 2.70 -1.14
C LEU A 52 1.39 2.03 0.17
N ALA A 53 0.57 1.09 0.67
CA ALA A 53 0.85 0.33 1.88
C ALA A 53 2.03 -0.63 1.68
N GLU A 54 2.06 -1.37 0.57
CA GLU A 54 3.12 -2.31 0.20
C GLU A 54 4.47 -1.60 0.01
N THR A 55 4.47 -0.44 -0.65
CA THR A 55 5.69 0.34 -0.86
C THR A 55 6.28 0.81 0.48
N LEU A 56 5.43 1.31 1.38
CA LEU A 56 5.88 1.71 2.72
C LEU A 56 6.25 0.49 3.57
N MET A 57 5.54 -0.63 3.44
CA MET A 57 5.89 -1.88 4.13
C MET A 57 7.27 -2.36 3.71
N ALA A 58 7.57 -2.33 2.41
CA ALA A 58 8.86 -2.69 1.87
C ALA A 58 9.99 -1.79 2.42
N GLU A 59 9.71 -0.49 2.59
CA GLU A 59 10.65 0.45 3.23
C GLU A 59 10.95 0.02 4.68
N VAL A 60 9.91 -0.19 5.50
CA VAL A 60 10.07 -0.51 6.92
C VAL A 60 10.73 -1.87 7.13
N ILE A 61 10.27 -2.93 6.44
CA ILE A 61 10.78 -4.28 6.69
C ILE A 61 12.20 -4.51 6.15
N ALA A 62 12.68 -3.64 5.25
CA ALA A 62 14.03 -3.68 4.72
C ALA A 62 15.08 -3.22 5.74
N LEU A 63 14.65 -2.54 6.81
CA LEU A 63 15.54 -2.12 7.88
C LEU A 63 15.79 -3.27 8.89
N PRO A 64 16.95 -3.24 9.56
CA PRO A 64 17.27 -4.09 10.71
C PRO A 64 16.17 -4.14 11.75
N TYR A 65 16.09 -5.27 12.46
CA TYR A 65 15.17 -5.41 13.59
C TYR A 65 15.43 -4.41 14.73
N SER A 66 16.70 -4.05 14.94
CA SER A 66 17.16 -3.13 15.98
C SER A 66 18.31 -2.30 15.45
N ASP A 67 18.44 -1.11 15.99
CA ASP A 67 19.57 -0.18 15.84
C ASP A 67 20.93 -0.93 15.73
N PRO A 68 21.67 -0.76 14.61
CA PRO A 68 23.01 -1.32 14.43
C PRO A 68 24.10 -0.65 15.30
N GLU A 69 23.92 0.62 15.63
CA GLU A 69 24.85 1.50 16.34
C GLU A 69 24.69 1.38 17.86
N GLY A 70 23.55 0.89 18.36
CA GLY A 70 23.26 0.83 19.78
C GLY A 70 22.09 -0.07 20.19
N ALA A 71 21.88 -0.21 21.50
CA ALA A 71 20.69 -0.87 22.04
C ALA A 71 19.62 0.18 22.34
N ALA A 72 18.67 0.35 21.42
CA ALA A 72 17.45 1.11 21.65
C ALA A 72 16.73 0.64 22.92
N SER A 73 16.32 1.58 23.77
CA SER A 73 15.67 1.27 25.05
C SER A 73 14.13 1.22 24.97
N ALA A 74 13.54 1.69 23.87
CA ALA A 74 12.09 1.73 23.63
C ALA A 74 11.79 1.94 22.13
N LEU A 75 10.54 1.69 21.70
CA LEU A 75 10.10 1.99 20.32
C LEU A 75 10.15 3.49 20.01
N GLY A 76 10.56 3.82 18.80
CA GLY A 76 10.63 5.17 18.26
C GLY A 76 12.07 5.69 18.21
N LEU A 77 12.23 6.84 17.54
CA LEU A 77 13.54 7.43 17.25
C LEU A 77 14.43 7.60 18.49
N GLU A 78 15.72 7.29 18.33
CA GLU A 78 16.76 7.53 19.32
C GLU A 78 17.09 9.03 19.46
N ALA A 79 17.81 9.37 20.54
CA ALA A 79 18.10 10.76 20.89
C ALA A 79 19.05 11.47 19.91
N ASP A 80 19.83 10.71 19.15
CA ASP A 80 20.76 11.14 18.13
C ASP A 80 20.17 11.14 16.71
N GLU A 81 18.99 10.57 16.52
CA GLU A 81 18.24 10.67 15.28
C GLU A 81 17.54 12.03 15.14
N VAL A 82 17.56 12.59 13.93
CA VAL A 82 16.86 13.85 13.65
C VAL A 82 15.39 13.56 13.42
N VAL A 83 14.52 14.09 14.29
CA VAL A 83 13.07 14.11 14.06
C VAL A 83 12.78 14.88 12.78
N SER A 84 12.53 14.15 11.70
CA SER A 84 12.08 14.71 10.44
C SER A 84 10.76 14.05 10.07
N SER A 85 9.72 14.88 9.95
CA SER A 85 8.40 14.40 9.55
C SER A 85 8.30 14.06 8.06
N SER A 86 9.34 14.36 7.26
CA SER A 86 9.30 14.23 5.79
C SER A 86 10.44 13.41 5.21
N ASP A 87 11.68 13.79 5.52
CA ASP A 87 12.87 13.02 5.15
C ASP A 87 13.14 11.95 6.22
N ARG A 88 13.02 10.67 5.84
CA ARG A 88 13.27 9.50 6.71
C ARG A 88 14.62 8.87 6.42
N SER A 89 15.55 9.60 5.80
CA SER A 89 16.87 9.08 5.47
C SER A 89 17.68 8.64 6.70
N THR A 90 17.43 9.25 7.86
CA THR A 90 18.09 8.91 9.13
C THR A 90 17.58 7.62 9.75
N TYR A 91 16.35 7.19 9.45
CA TYR A 91 15.70 6.05 10.10
C TYR A 91 16.47 4.78 9.75
N ASP A 92 17.20 4.22 10.68
CA ASP A 92 18.11 3.11 10.43
C ASP A 92 17.58 1.75 10.89
N ASP A 93 16.49 1.71 11.66
CA ASP A 93 15.83 0.48 12.09
C ASP A 93 14.28 0.49 11.92
N VAL A 94 13.62 -0.60 12.33
CA VAL A 94 12.17 -0.77 12.14
C VAL A 94 11.34 0.16 13.05
N ASP A 95 11.82 0.50 14.24
CA ASP A 95 11.05 1.22 15.25
C ASP A 95 11.07 2.73 15.12
N ASP A 96 11.98 3.30 14.33
CA ASP A 96 11.96 4.73 13.98
C ASP A 96 10.66 5.16 13.29
N PHE A 97 10.00 4.21 12.62
CA PHE A 97 8.70 4.43 12.00
C PHE A 97 7.54 4.45 13.01
N HIS A 98 7.76 4.11 14.29
CA HIS A 98 6.69 4.06 15.27
C HIS A 98 6.01 5.42 15.44
N GLY A 99 4.73 5.49 15.05
CA GLY A 99 3.95 6.72 15.16
C GLY A 99 4.11 7.66 13.97
N TRP A 100 4.88 7.29 12.94
CA TRP A 100 4.99 8.08 11.72
C TRP A 100 3.62 8.21 11.03
N LEU A 101 3.27 9.43 10.64
CA LEU A 101 2.02 9.78 9.98
C LEU A 101 2.29 10.90 8.98
N GLN A 102 1.83 10.71 7.74
CA GLN A 102 1.98 11.75 6.73
C GLN A 102 0.79 11.85 5.77
N SER A 103 0.50 13.09 5.36
CA SER A 103 -0.45 13.43 4.31
C SER A 103 -0.03 14.73 3.60
N PRO A 104 0.12 14.76 2.26
CA PRO A 104 -0.02 13.65 1.33
C PRO A 104 1.14 12.64 1.43
N PRO A 105 1.01 11.42 0.89
CA PRO A 105 2.09 10.44 0.87
C PRO A 105 3.35 10.96 0.17
N GLU A 106 4.52 10.55 0.65
CA GLU A 106 5.84 10.97 0.17
C GLU A 106 6.83 9.79 0.10
N ASP A 107 7.87 9.88 -0.72
CA ASP A 107 8.95 8.89 -0.75
C ASP A 107 9.84 9.02 0.50
N ARG A 108 10.82 8.13 0.67
CA ARG A 108 11.74 8.14 1.82
C ARG A 108 12.51 9.46 1.98
N ASP A 109 12.82 10.11 0.87
CA ASP A 109 13.54 11.39 0.81
C ASP A 109 12.63 12.62 1.05
N GLY A 110 11.37 12.41 1.42
CA GLY A 110 10.37 13.48 1.60
C GLY A 110 9.77 14.01 0.29
N THR A 111 10.10 13.43 -0.87
CA THR A 111 9.48 13.83 -2.14
C THR A 111 8.02 13.42 -2.17
N PRO A 112 7.05 14.35 -2.34
CA PRO A 112 5.63 13.99 -2.42
C PRO A 112 5.35 13.03 -3.58
N ILE A 113 4.53 12.00 -3.35
CA ILE A 113 4.08 11.07 -4.39
C ILE A 113 2.93 11.75 -5.16
N PRO A 114 3.10 12.10 -6.44
CA PRO A 114 2.07 12.82 -7.19
C PRO A 114 0.78 12.01 -7.34
N GLY A 115 -0.38 12.69 -7.27
CA GLY A 115 -1.69 12.06 -7.50
C GLY A 115 -2.39 11.55 -6.23
N TYR A 116 -1.73 11.60 -5.06
CA TYR A 116 -2.27 11.12 -3.79
C TYR A 116 -2.67 12.24 -2.81
N THR A 117 -3.08 13.41 -3.32
CA THR A 117 -3.64 14.46 -2.48
C THR A 117 -4.87 13.96 -1.72
N GLY A 118 -4.92 14.21 -0.41
CA GLY A 118 -6.01 13.75 0.46
C GLY A 118 -5.87 12.32 0.96
N TRP A 119 -4.82 11.60 0.56
CA TRP A 119 -4.45 10.32 1.15
C TRP A 119 -3.57 10.52 2.37
N SER A 120 -3.58 9.56 3.29
CA SER A 120 -2.63 9.54 4.41
C SER A 120 -2.09 8.14 4.65
N ARG A 121 -0.87 8.05 5.18
CA ARG A 121 -0.26 6.79 5.60
C ARG A 121 0.24 6.93 7.04
N LYS A 122 0.05 5.87 7.83
CA LYS A 122 0.48 5.78 9.22
C LYS A 122 1.24 4.47 9.42
N VAL A 123 2.30 4.51 10.24
CA VAL A 123 2.98 3.31 10.74
C VAL A 123 2.84 3.23 12.25
N GLU A 124 2.48 2.04 12.74
CA GLU A 124 2.42 1.71 14.16
C GLU A 124 3.22 0.42 14.39
N ILE A 125 4.26 0.52 15.23
CA ILE A 125 5.03 -0.64 15.68
C ILE A 125 4.52 -1.07 17.06
N SER A 126 4.42 -2.37 17.31
CA SER A 126 4.09 -2.88 18.65
C SER A 126 4.87 -4.15 18.96
N TYR A 127 5.33 -4.30 20.19
CA TYR A 127 5.96 -5.55 20.62
C TYR A 127 4.92 -6.66 20.74
N LEU A 128 5.32 -7.85 20.28
CA LEU A 128 4.57 -9.09 20.43
C LEU A 128 5.40 -10.12 21.19
N HIS A 129 4.75 -11.18 21.64
CA HIS A 129 5.41 -12.40 22.09
C HIS A 129 4.62 -13.62 21.63
N ALA A 130 5.32 -14.75 21.49
CA ALA A 130 4.67 -16.03 21.25
C ALA A 130 4.12 -16.57 22.57
N GLU A 131 2.81 -16.87 22.59
CA GLU A 131 2.18 -17.56 23.72
C GLU A 131 2.46 -19.07 23.61
N PRO A 132 3.09 -19.70 24.63
CA PRO A 132 3.41 -21.12 24.60
C PRO A 132 2.17 -22.03 24.48
N VAL A 133 1.02 -21.53 24.94
CA VAL A 133 -0.24 -22.27 24.94
C VAL A 133 -1.16 -21.74 23.85
N GLY A 134 -1.51 -22.60 22.89
CA GLY A 134 -2.51 -22.31 21.86
C GLY A 134 -1.99 -21.60 20.60
N SER A 135 -0.66 -21.47 20.43
CA SER A 135 -0.02 -20.94 19.21
C SER A 135 -0.54 -19.56 18.79
N LYS A 136 -0.66 -18.65 19.77
CA LYS A 136 -1.13 -17.28 19.55
C LYS A 136 0.01 -16.28 19.72
N LEU A 137 -0.17 -15.11 19.13
CA LEU A 137 0.65 -13.93 19.41
C LEU A 137 -0.08 -13.06 20.43
N GLY A 138 0.62 -12.68 21.50
CA GLY A 138 0.17 -11.73 22.50
C GLY A 138 0.86 -10.38 22.33
N ALA A 139 0.23 -9.31 22.79
CA ALA A 139 0.88 -8.01 22.89
C ALA A 139 1.83 -7.98 24.09
N SER A 140 2.97 -7.32 23.92
CA SER A 140 3.97 -7.12 24.97
C SER A 140 4.22 -5.62 25.18
N THR A 141 4.67 -5.24 26.38
CA THR A 141 5.13 -3.88 26.69
C THR A 141 6.64 -3.74 26.59
N ARG A 142 7.35 -4.83 26.26
CA ARG A 142 8.81 -4.89 26.12
C ARG A 142 9.18 -5.74 24.92
N ASP A 143 10.38 -5.53 24.41
CA ASP A 143 10.93 -6.37 23.36
C ASP A 143 11.17 -7.81 23.89
N LEU A 144 10.46 -8.78 23.29
CA LEU A 144 10.62 -10.22 23.53
C LEU A 144 11.03 -10.96 22.24
N GLY A 145 11.61 -10.24 21.29
CA GLY A 145 12.11 -10.76 20.01
C GLY A 145 11.06 -10.80 18.90
N LEU A 146 9.93 -10.11 19.06
CA LEU A 146 8.93 -9.94 17.99
C LEU A 146 8.37 -8.51 18.00
N LYS A 147 8.39 -7.87 16.82
CA LYS A 147 7.75 -6.60 16.52
C LYS A 147 6.68 -6.83 15.45
N GLN A 148 5.51 -6.21 15.60
CA GLN A 148 4.51 -6.11 14.55
C GLN A 148 4.58 -4.72 13.94
N VAL A 149 4.69 -4.67 12.62
CA VAL A 149 4.54 -3.47 11.82
C VAL A 149 3.10 -3.44 11.33
N ARG A 150 2.34 -2.41 11.70
CA ARG A 150 1.03 -2.10 11.12
C ARG A 150 1.15 -0.84 10.27
N ILE A 151 0.72 -0.94 9.03
CA ILE A 151 0.61 0.21 8.13
C ILE A 151 -0.85 0.44 7.81
N THR A 152 -1.32 1.66 8.05
CA THR A 152 -2.68 2.08 7.72
C THR A 152 -2.63 3.16 6.66
N VAL A 153 -3.28 2.92 5.53
CA VAL A 153 -3.46 3.89 4.45
C VAL A 153 -4.93 4.29 4.40
N VAL A 154 -5.21 5.59 4.46
CA VAL A 154 -6.58 6.12 4.41
C VAL A 154 -6.74 6.88 3.10
N ASN A 155 -7.75 6.51 2.32
CA ASN A 155 -8.09 7.19 1.08
C ASN A 155 -8.86 8.51 1.36
N PRO A 156 -9.03 9.42 0.36
CA PRO A 156 -9.72 10.68 0.54
C PRO A 156 -11.18 10.55 0.99
N GLN A 157 -11.79 9.38 0.82
CA GLN A 157 -13.15 9.05 1.26
C GLN A 157 -13.19 8.51 2.70
N GLY A 158 -12.04 8.39 3.36
CA GLY A 158 -11.91 7.95 4.75
C GLY A 158 -11.88 6.44 4.95
N ALA A 159 -11.79 5.65 3.88
CA ALA A 159 -11.70 4.19 3.99
C ALA A 159 -10.25 3.76 4.31
N PRO A 160 -10.01 3.06 5.44
CA PRO A 160 -8.70 2.55 5.79
C PRO A 160 -8.40 1.22 5.07
N THR A 161 -7.15 1.03 4.68
CA THR A 161 -6.55 -0.24 4.25
C THR A 161 -5.36 -0.51 5.16
N GLU A 162 -5.29 -1.71 5.72
CA GLU A 162 -4.25 -2.09 6.69
C GLU A 162 -3.41 -3.26 6.18
N LEU A 163 -2.09 -3.14 6.34
CA LEU A 163 -1.14 -4.24 6.16
C LEU A 163 -0.40 -4.51 7.46
N PHE A 164 -0.10 -5.79 7.69
CA PHE A 164 0.59 -6.27 8.87
C PHE A 164 1.81 -7.07 8.44
N ALA A 165 2.94 -6.83 9.10
CA ALA A 165 4.12 -7.68 9.02
C ALA A 165 4.64 -7.96 10.43
N ILE A 166 5.33 -9.09 10.58
CA ILE A 166 6.00 -9.48 11.82
C ILE A 166 7.49 -9.54 11.53
N ARG A 167 8.28 -8.93 12.41
CA ARG A 167 9.74 -8.93 12.37
C ARG A 167 10.28 -9.52 13.66
N GLY A 168 11.40 -10.23 13.54
CA GLY A 168 12.16 -10.77 14.66
C GLY A 168 13.65 -10.67 14.38
N PRO A 169 14.51 -10.85 15.40
CA PRO A 169 15.94 -10.56 15.33
C PRO A 169 16.78 -11.60 14.58
N TYR A 170 16.15 -12.64 14.01
CA TYR A 170 16.84 -13.74 13.32
C TYR A 170 16.35 -13.92 11.88
N GLY A 171 15.87 -12.84 11.26
CA GLY A 171 15.41 -12.87 9.87
C GLY A 171 16.56 -12.82 8.85
N PRO A 172 16.22 -12.88 7.56
CA PRO A 172 17.20 -12.81 6.47
C PRO A 172 18.04 -11.53 6.46
N ASN A 173 17.52 -10.44 7.04
CA ASN A 173 18.23 -9.17 7.10
C ASN A 173 19.21 -9.12 8.28
N GLU A 174 19.03 -9.98 9.29
CA GLU A 174 19.79 -10.00 10.53
C GLU A 174 20.88 -11.09 10.57
N ALA A 175 20.65 -12.21 9.89
CA ALA A 175 21.58 -13.34 9.91
C ALA A 175 22.66 -13.18 8.81
N PRO A 176 23.97 -13.30 9.13
CA PRO A 176 25.00 -13.40 8.11
C PRO A 176 24.75 -14.66 7.27
N ALA A 177 24.94 -14.55 5.95
CA ALA A 177 24.74 -15.70 5.07
C ALA A 177 25.66 -16.85 5.51
N PRO A 178 25.12 -18.08 5.71
CA PRO A 178 25.91 -19.20 6.22
C PRO A 178 26.96 -19.73 5.22
N PHE A 179 26.99 -19.18 4.01
CA PHE A 179 27.92 -19.54 2.93
C PHE A 179 28.15 -18.35 1.99
N ASP A 180 29.25 -18.39 1.25
CA ASP A 180 29.54 -17.44 0.18
C ASP A 180 28.47 -17.55 -0.93
N ALA A 181 27.69 -16.50 -1.10
CA ALA A 181 26.60 -16.43 -2.06
C ALA A 181 26.78 -15.21 -2.98
N THR A 182 26.48 -15.36 -4.27
CA THR A 182 26.34 -14.22 -5.20
C THR A 182 25.15 -13.37 -4.76
N ARG A 183 25.37 -12.05 -4.61
CA ARG A 183 24.38 -11.13 -4.04
C ARG A 183 23.96 -10.08 -5.04
N VAL A 184 22.67 -9.73 -5.00
CA VAL A 184 22.17 -8.50 -5.61
C VAL A 184 22.31 -7.41 -4.56
N THR A 185 23.08 -6.37 -4.83
CA THR A 185 23.30 -5.24 -3.90
C THR A 185 22.54 -3.99 -4.30
N ALA A 186 22.01 -3.97 -5.51
CA ALA A 186 21.16 -2.89 -6.00
C ALA A 186 20.24 -3.39 -7.11
N PHE A 187 19.04 -2.81 -7.17
CA PHE A 187 18.17 -2.89 -8.33
C PHE A 187 18.20 -1.54 -9.05
N ARG A 188 18.38 -1.57 -10.37
CA ARG A 188 18.37 -0.36 -11.22
C ARG A 188 17.35 -0.55 -12.33
N ALA A 189 16.38 0.34 -12.40
CA ALA A 189 15.40 0.42 -13.46
C ALA A 189 15.69 1.64 -14.33
N GLU A 190 15.62 1.43 -15.65
CA GLU A 190 15.69 2.48 -16.65
C GLU A 190 14.44 2.38 -17.52
N VAL A 191 13.67 3.46 -17.58
CA VAL A 191 12.47 3.55 -18.41
C VAL A 191 12.69 4.65 -19.44
N SER A 192 12.55 4.28 -20.71
CA SER A 192 12.61 5.20 -21.84
C SER A 192 11.36 5.03 -22.69
N VAL A 193 10.81 6.15 -23.14
CA VAL A 193 9.73 6.18 -24.13
C VAL A 193 10.33 6.69 -25.43
N GLY A 194 10.11 5.99 -26.55
CA GLY A 194 10.85 6.16 -27.81
C GLY A 194 11.14 7.62 -28.21
N GLY A 195 12.43 7.99 -28.22
CA GLY A 195 12.93 9.33 -28.56
C GLY A 195 12.81 10.39 -27.46
N GLY A 196 12.19 10.06 -26.32
CA GLY A 196 11.96 10.96 -25.18
C GLY A 196 12.94 10.77 -24.02
N ALA A 197 12.67 11.48 -22.91
CA ALA A 197 13.49 11.46 -21.70
C ALA A 197 13.56 10.05 -21.09
N THR A 198 14.77 9.65 -20.69
CA THR A 198 15.02 8.42 -19.94
C THR A 198 15.00 8.74 -18.45
N VAL A 199 14.18 8.00 -17.69
CA VAL A 199 14.16 8.04 -16.23
C VAL A 199 14.95 6.85 -15.70
N ARG A 200 15.96 7.11 -14.87
CA ARG A 200 16.71 6.09 -14.14
C ARG A 200 16.37 6.19 -12.67
N LYS A 201 16.02 5.06 -12.07
CA LYS A 201 15.86 4.90 -10.63
C LYS A 201 16.70 3.71 -10.19
N SER A 202 17.36 3.83 -9.05
CA SER A 202 18.08 2.73 -8.43
C SER A 202 17.85 2.73 -6.94
N VAL A 203 17.78 1.54 -6.36
CA VAL A 203 17.69 1.34 -4.93
C VAL A 203 18.79 0.38 -4.52
N ALA A 204 19.55 0.76 -3.49
CA ALA A 204 20.48 -0.15 -2.84
C ALA A 204 19.66 -1.16 -2.03
N LEU A 205 20.04 -2.43 -2.12
CA LEU A 205 19.35 -3.50 -1.43
C LEU A 205 20.16 -3.91 -0.19
N LYS A 206 19.68 -3.53 1.00
CA LYS A 206 20.23 -3.99 2.29
C LYS A 206 19.73 -5.40 2.57
N ASN A 207 20.35 -6.38 1.91
CA ASN A 207 19.84 -7.76 1.92
C ASN A 207 20.37 -8.61 3.06
N LEU A 208 21.40 -8.15 3.78
CA LEU A 208 22.11 -8.89 4.83
C LEU A 208 22.75 -7.89 5.81
N ALA A 209 22.88 -8.30 7.07
CA ALA A 209 23.71 -7.62 8.05
C ALA A 209 25.17 -7.54 7.57
N GLU A 210 25.78 -6.36 7.65
CA GLU A 210 27.23 -6.25 7.45
C GLU A 210 27.94 -7.02 8.58
N ALA A 211 29.01 -7.75 8.24
CA ALA A 211 29.85 -8.37 9.25
C ALA A 211 30.52 -7.25 10.06
N PRO A 212 30.68 -7.40 11.39
CA PRO A 212 31.35 -6.41 12.23
C PRO A 212 32.82 -6.19 11.84
#